data_AF-A0A0A6P9E3-F1
#
_entry.id   AF-A0A0A6P9E3-F1
#
_cell.length_a   1.000
_cell.length_b   1.000
_cell.length_c   1.000
_cell.angle_alpha   90.00
_cell.angle_beta   90.00
_cell.angle_gamma   90.00
#
_symmetry.space_group_name_H-M   'P 1'
#
loop_
_entity.id
_entity.type
_entity.pdbx_description
1 polymer ?
#
loop_
_entity_poly.entity_id
_entity_poly.type
_entity_poly.pdbx_seq_one_letter_code
_entity_poly.pdbx_strand_id
1 'polypeptide(L)'
;MTVLENLKVPESLTMHLKTLTPLYTGGIGQYGEQIHPSGLLGSIRHFSSLLAAAIGDSDFETRVWGTTTQENHQNVHAKKVALRWDVSGLETVELDKKITWQDEQHQHRGWYYNVAQKGSITLTLTQRGISETDWQLLKLALRIQIIHATLGAKDQFGLGVVTTDKLPEVQPLSDQMLRETLTDRPSLHNAFFAEIQFPCTAPKTLHQRIEAGLRHYLFGDLKDKWGSAINVSAIYPLANNQSALRIWGVLPHTRQIKKSFRIFNQIVSQREEILTRIKTALNNGPLSTQKDIKWTECSQENIVAWINQLNLLSNPTTVQQPKRKVIKRRIS
;
A
#
# COMPACT_ATOMS: atom_id res chain seq x y z
N MET A 1 -0.80 -47.15 8.66
CA MET A 1 -1.21 -45.74 8.64
C MET A 1 -0.03 -44.92 8.20
N THR A 2 -0.07 -44.46 6.96
CA THR A 2 1.07 -43.84 6.26
C THR A 2 1.21 -42.39 6.72
N VAL A 3 2.43 -41.94 6.98
CA VAL A 3 2.81 -40.56 7.36
C VAL A 3 2.14 -39.47 6.50
N LEU A 4 1.73 -39.82 5.27
CA LEU A 4 1.00 -38.97 4.33
C LEU A 4 -0.45 -38.62 4.77
N GLU A 5 -1.13 -39.47 5.54
CA GLU A 5 -2.52 -39.24 5.98
C GLU A 5 -2.61 -38.13 7.05
N ASN A 6 -1.50 -37.81 7.71
CA ASN A 6 -1.39 -36.75 8.72
C ASN A 6 -0.76 -35.46 8.17
N LEU A 7 -0.47 -35.37 6.87
CA LEU A 7 -0.05 -34.11 6.24
C LEU A 7 -1.26 -33.17 6.18
N LYS A 8 -1.46 -32.38 7.25
CA LYS A 8 -2.36 -31.23 7.22
C LYS A 8 -1.93 -30.33 6.07
N VAL A 9 -2.79 -30.21 5.05
CA VAL A 9 -2.62 -29.20 4.01
C VAL A 9 -2.58 -27.85 4.72
N PRO A 10 -1.49 -27.09 4.61
CA PRO A 10 -1.38 -25.84 5.34
C PRO A 10 -2.47 -24.88 4.86
N GLU A 11 -3.11 -24.17 5.79
CA GLU A 11 -4.10 -23.16 5.46
C GLU A 11 -3.50 -22.16 4.47
N SER A 12 -4.27 -21.82 3.44
CA SER A 12 -3.87 -20.87 2.42
C SER A 12 -4.96 -19.85 2.16
N LEU A 13 -4.57 -18.59 2.12
CA LEU A 13 -5.40 -17.47 1.67
C LEU A 13 -5.09 -17.19 0.20
N THR A 14 -6.12 -17.20 -0.65
CA THR A 14 -5.99 -16.80 -2.05
C THR A 14 -6.82 -15.54 -2.31
N MET A 15 -6.21 -14.54 -2.94
CA MET A 15 -6.85 -13.29 -3.31
C MET A 15 -6.64 -12.99 -4.79
N HIS A 16 -7.73 -12.62 -5.46
CA HIS A 16 -7.69 -12.14 -6.84
C HIS A 16 -7.71 -10.62 -6.83
N LEU A 17 -6.56 -10.03 -7.17
CA LEU A 17 -6.38 -8.58 -7.20
C LEU A 17 -6.47 -8.07 -8.63
N LYS A 18 -6.92 -6.83 -8.78
CA LYS A 18 -6.92 -6.09 -10.04
C LYS A 18 -6.25 -4.74 -9.84
N THR A 19 -5.34 -4.37 -10.75
CA THR A 19 -4.69 -3.06 -10.72
C THR A 19 -5.67 -1.95 -11.10
N LEU A 20 -5.80 -0.93 -10.27
CA LEU A 20 -6.48 0.33 -10.57
C LEU A 20 -5.50 1.37 -11.13
N THR A 21 -4.25 1.35 -10.65
CA THR A 21 -3.09 1.98 -11.30
C THR A 21 -2.02 0.91 -11.57
N PRO A 22 -1.16 1.08 -12.59
CA PRO A 22 -0.17 0.06 -12.94
C PRO A 22 0.74 -0.29 -11.76
N LEU A 23 1.13 -1.55 -11.68
CA LEU A 23 2.01 -2.11 -10.68
C LEU A 23 3.46 -2.04 -11.15
N TYR A 24 4.36 -1.67 -10.25
CA TYR A 24 5.79 -1.64 -10.51
C TYR A 24 6.52 -2.21 -9.31
N THR A 25 7.57 -3.01 -9.54
CA THR A 25 8.35 -3.66 -8.47
C THR A 25 9.85 -3.45 -8.61
N GLY A 26 10.30 -2.67 -9.59
CA GLY A 26 11.71 -2.57 -9.96
C GLY A 26 12.19 -3.81 -10.71
N GLY A 27 13.46 -4.15 -10.53
CA GLY A 27 14.14 -5.26 -11.18
C GLY A 27 15.64 -4.99 -11.34
N ILE A 28 16.40 -5.99 -11.81
CA ILE A 28 17.80 -5.78 -12.21
C ILE A 28 17.78 -4.78 -13.37
N GLY A 29 18.36 -3.59 -13.15
CA GLY A 29 18.31 -2.48 -14.12
C GLY A 29 17.08 -1.56 -14.05
N GLN A 30 16.14 -1.78 -13.12
CA GLN A 30 14.96 -0.92 -12.89
C GLN A 30 14.08 -0.67 -14.13
N TYR A 31 13.99 -1.65 -15.02
CA TYR A 31 13.24 -1.48 -16.27
C TYR A 31 11.72 -1.65 -16.11
N GLY A 32 11.26 -2.46 -15.14
CA GLY A 32 9.83 -2.69 -14.86
C GLY A 32 9.12 -3.67 -15.79
N GLU A 33 9.88 -4.36 -16.66
CA GLU A 33 9.35 -5.30 -17.66
C GLU A 33 8.68 -6.53 -17.04
N GLN A 34 9.00 -6.83 -15.78
CA GLN A 34 8.45 -7.95 -15.05
C GLN A 34 8.11 -7.55 -13.61
N ILE A 35 7.09 -8.21 -13.05
CA ILE A 35 6.81 -8.15 -11.63
C ILE A 35 7.80 -9.06 -10.89
N HIS A 36 8.58 -8.47 -10.00
CA HIS A 36 9.44 -9.18 -9.07
C HIS A 36 8.66 -9.47 -7.78
N PRO A 37 8.40 -10.75 -7.46
CA PRO A 37 7.70 -11.15 -6.23
C PRO A 37 8.32 -10.56 -4.96
N SER A 38 9.63 -10.34 -4.94
CA SER A 38 10.36 -9.74 -3.82
C SER A 38 9.95 -8.28 -3.54
N GLY A 39 9.60 -7.50 -4.56
CA GLY A 39 9.10 -6.13 -4.39
C GLY A 39 7.73 -6.09 -3.75
N LEU A 40 6.82 -6.98 -4.18
CA LEU A 40 5.49 -7.12 -3.55
C LEU A 40 5.59 -7.67 -2.13
N LEU A 41 6.46 -8.66 -1.91
CA LEU A 41 6.78 -9.17 -0.58
C LEU A 41 7.31 -8.06 0.33
N GLY A 42 8.23 -7.23 -0.15
CA GLY A 42 8.77 -6.10 0.62
C GLY A 42 7.68 -5.12 1.05
N SER A 43 6.73 -4.83 0.16
CA SER A 43 5.58 -3.98 0.42
C SER A 43 4.66 -4.57 1.51
N ILE A 44 4.28 -5.85 1.39
CA ILE A 44 3.46 -6.56 2.39
C ILE A 44 4.18 -6.62 3.75
N ARG A 45 5.48 -6.97 3.74
CA ARG A 45 6.32 -6.98 4.94
C ARG A 45 6.32 -5.62 5.61
N HIS A 46 6.59 -4.55 4.86
CA HIS A 46 6.62 -3.19 5.39
C HIS A 46 5.29 -2.84 6.07
N PHE A 47 4.17 -3.04 5.40
CA PHE A 47 2.86 -2.68 5.93
C PHE A 47 2.45 -3.51 7.16
N SER A 48 2.76 -4.81 7.15
CA SER A 48 2.55 -5.67 8.33
C SER A 48 3.41 -5.27 9.53
N SER A 49 4.66 -4.84 9.32
CA SER A 49 5.50 -4.29 10.38
C SER A 49 4.95 -2.96 10.93
N LEU A 50 4.36 -2.09 10.10
CA LEU A 50 3.73 -0.85 10.57
C LEU A 50 2.56 -1.12 11.51
N LEU A 51 1.74 -2.12 11.18
CA LEU A 51 0.62 -2.56 12.02
C LEU A 51 1.13 -3.16 13.32
N ALA A 52 2.09 -4.09 13.25
CA ALA A 52 2.69 -4.69 14.43
C ALA A 52 3.30 -3.65 15.38
N ALA A 53 4.02 -2.66 14.84
CA ALA A 53 4.58 -1.57 15.62
C ALA A 53 3.49 -0.71 16.29
N ALA A 54 2.34 -0.53 15.64
CA ALA A 54 1.22 0.22 16.20
C ALA A 54 0.57 -0.49 17.39
N ILE A 55 0.56 -1.81 17.41
CA ILE A 55 0.02 -2.58 18.55
C ILE A 55 1.09 -2.95 19.59
N GLY A 56 2.33 -2.48 19.41
CA GLY A 56 3.43 -2.73 20.35
C GLY A 56 4.12 -4.09 20.22
N ASP A 57 4.00 -4.78 19.08
CA ASP A 57 4.63 -6.09 18.85
C ASP A 57 6.01 -5.94 18.19
N SER A 58 7.05 -5.87 19.01
CA SER A 58 8.44 -5.67 18.59
C SER A 58 9.04 -6.83 17.78
N ASP A 59 8.51 -8.04 18.00
CA ASP A 59 9.13 -9.27 17.50
C ASP A 59 8.38 -9.86 16.31
N PHE A 60 7.20 -9.32 15.96
CA PHE A 60 6.39 -9.76 14.82
C PHE A 60 7.22 -9.92 13.54
N GLU A 61 8.00 -8.89 13.18
CA GLU A 61 8.76 -8.90 11.93
C GLU A 61 9.74 -10.08 11.89
N THR A 62 10.45 -10.31 12.99
CA THR A 62 11.35 -11.43 13.17
C THR A 62 10.59 -12.75 13.09
N ARG A 63 9.50 -12.93 13.87
CA ARG A 63 8.74 -14.19 13.94
C ARG A 63 8.09 -14.58 12.61
N VAL A 64 7.66 -13.61 11.80
CA VAL A 64 6.93 -13.86 10.55
C VAL A 64 7.86 -13.87 9.33
N TRP A 65 8.73 -12.88 9.21
CA TRP A 65 9.55 -12.66 8.02
C TRP A 65 10.96 -13.24 8.13
N GLY A 66 11.34 -13.73 9.31
CA GLY A 66 12.65 -14.32 9.58
C GLY A 66 13.76 -13.29 9.73
N THR A 67 14.97 -13.79 9.99
CA THR A 67 16.17 -12.99 10.24
C THR A 67 17.30 -13.43 9.31
N THR A 68 18.15 -12.48 8.93
CA THR A 68 19.32 -12.72 8.05
C THR A 68 20.64 -12.37 8.71
N THR A 69 20.63 -11.76 9.90
CA THR A 69 21.82 -11.22 10.55
C THR A 69 22.55 -12.27 11.40
N GLN A 70 23.87 -12.35 11.19
CA GLN A 70 24.81 -13.31 11.77
C GLN A 70 25.17 -13.05 13.25
N GLU A 71 24.74 -11.93 13.84
CA GLU A 71 25.19 -11.52 15.19
C GLU A 71 24.83 -12.53 16.30
N ASN A 72 23.87 -13.43 16.04
CA ASN A 72 23.69 -14.65 16.83
C ASN A 72 23.21 -15.78 15.92
N HIS A 73 24.15 -16.58 15.38
CA HIS A 73 23.90 -17.74 14.51
C HIS A 73 22.85 -18.73 15.05
N GLN A 74 22.52 -18.67 16.34
CA GLN A 74 21.51 -19.53 16.97
C GLN A 74 20.05 -19.14 16.65
N ASN A 75 19.78 -17.95 16.10
CA ASN A 75 18.41 -17.44 15.88
C ASN A 75 18.03 -17.19 14.41
N VAL A 76 18.84 -17.69 13.46
CA VAL A 76 18.51 -17.63 12.04
C VAL A 76 17.36 -18.58 11.76
N HIS A 77 16.24 -18.05 11.27
CA HIS A 77 15.13 -18.88 10.84
C HIS A 77 14.45 -18.31 9.60
N ALA A 78 13.87 -19.22 8.82
CA ALA A 78 13.14 -18.90 7.60
C ALA A 78 11.82 -18.17 7.92
N LYS A 79 11.33 -17.44 6.92
CA LYS A 79 9.97 -16.89 6.93
C LYS A 79 8.93 -17.97 7.23
N LYS A 80 7.94 -17.63 8.03
CA LYS A 80 6.85 -18.55 8.42
C LYS A 80 5.63 -18.47 7.52
N VAL A 81 5.77 -17.82 6.38
CA VAL A 81 4.75 -17.72 5.33
C VAL A 81 5.38 -17.94 3.95
N ALA A 82 4.68 -18.65 3.09
CA ALA A 82 5.02 -18.74 1.68
C ALA A 82 4.09 -17.85 0.86
N LEU A 83 4.64 -17.21 -0.17
CA LEU A 83 3.90 -16.33 -1.07
C LEU A 83 4.09 -16.83 -2.49
N ARG A 84 2.99 -16.96 -3.22
CA ARG A 84 2.99 -17.22 -4.65
C ARG A 84 2.18 -16.13 -5.32
N TRP A 85 2.74 -15.58 -6.40
CA TRP A 85 2.08 -14.62 -7.26
C TRP A 85 1.85 -15.27 -8.62
N ASP A 86 0.61 -15.27 -9.08
CA ASP A 86 0.28 -15.55 -10.48
C ASP A 86 0.08 -14.22 -11.19
N VAL A 87 1.01 -13.93 -12.09
CA VAL A 87 1.12 -12.68 -12.86
C VAL A 87 0.69 -12.87 -14.32
N SER A 88 0.13 -14.03 -14.68
CA SER A 88 -0.26 -14.36 -16.05
C SER A 88 -1.35 -13.42 -16.62
N GLY A 89 -2.12 -12.77 -15.74
CA GLY A 89 -3.14 -11.79 -16.11
C GLY A 89 -2.63 -10.35 -16.24
N LEU A 90 -1.32 -10.12 -16.20
CA LEU A 90 -0.72 -8.80 -16.36
C LEU A 90 -0.28 -8.54 -17.81
N GLU A 91 -0.49 -7.32 -18.26
CA GLU A 91 0.00 -6.75 -19.50
C GLU A 91 0.99 -5.62 -19.21
N THR A 92 2.05 -5.53 -20.01
CA THR A 92 2.99 -4.41 -19.96
C THR A 92 2.30 -3.15 -20.48
N VAL A 93 2.44 -2.05 -19.74
CA VAL A 93 2.02 -0.72 -20.16
C VAL A 93 3.23 0.22 -20.20
N GLU A 94 3.32 1.01 -21.24
CA GLU A 94 4.34 2.05 -21.35
C GLU A 94 4.01 3.22 -20.43
N LEU A 95 5.03 3.75 -19.78
CA LEU A 95 4.99 4.97 -18.98
C LEU A 95 5.77 6.05 -19.71
N ASP A 96 5.25 7.27 -19.72
CA ASP A 96 5.94 8.40 -20.33
C ASP A 96 7.26 8.64 -19.59
N LYS A 97 8.36 8.48 -20.33
CA LYS A 97 9.70 8.26 -19.81
C LYS A 97 10.28 9.49 -19.10
N LYS A 98 11.03 9.17 -18.03
CA LYS A 98 11.97 10.02 -17.26
C LYS A 98 11.33 11.23 -16.55
N ILE A 99 11.04 11.06 -15.26
CA ILE A 99 10.96 12.23 -14.38
C ILE A 99 12.37 12.77 -14.21
N THR A 100 12.62 13.94 -14.80
CA THR A 100 13.79 14.75 -14.52
C THR A 100 13.49 15.72 -13.39
N TRP A 101 14.39 15.81 -12.42
CA TRP A 101 14.45 16.94 -11.51
C TRP A 101 15.85 17.54 -11.59
N GLN A 102 15.96 18.82 -11.29
CA GLN A 102 17.25 19.48 -11.13
C GLN A 102 17.68 19.33 -9.67
N ASP A 103 18.92 18.88 -9.45
CA ASP A 103 19.53 19.02 -8.13
C ASP A 103 20.12 20.43 -7.93
N GLU A 104 20.60 20.73 -6.73
CA GLU A 104 21.20 22.03 -6.37
C GLU A 104 22.40 22.41 -7.27
N GLN A 105 23.01 21.42 -7.91
CA GLN A 105 24.15 21.58 -8.82
C GLN A 105 23.70 21.76 -10.27
N HIS A 106 22.39 21.96 -10.51
CA HIS A 106 21.77 22.05 -11.83
C HIS A 106 22.02 20.80 -12.71
N GLN A 107 22.36 19.65 -12.10
CA GLN A 107 22.46 18.41 -12.84
C GLN A 107 21.07 17.78 -13.00
N HIS A 108 20.76 17.36 -14.23
CA HIS A 108 19.54 16.63 -14.51
C HIS A 108 19.66 15.21 -13.99
N ARG A 109 19.16 14.97 -12.77
CA ARG A 109 18.92 13.62 -12.28
C ARG A 109 17.57 13.15 -12.78
N GLY A 110 17.48 11.86 -13.08
CA GLY A 110 16.23 11.27 -13.53
C GLY A 110 16.08 9.83 -13.10
N TRP A 111 14.86 9.46 -12.74
CA TRP A 111 14.49 8.07 -12.57
C TRP A 111 13.95 7.59 -13.90
N TYR A 112 14.54 6.51 -14.42
CA TYR A 112 13.98 5.79 -15.55
C TYR A 112 12.94 4.82 -15.01
N TYR A 113 11.71 5.00 -15.44
CA TYR A 113 10.67 3.99 -15.31
C TYR A 113 9.92 4.07 -16.64
N ASN A 114 10.06 3.03 -17.44
CA ASN A 114 9.64 3.07 -18.84
C ASN A 114 8.40 2.23 -19.06
N VAL A 115 8.25 1.21 -18.22
CA VAL A 115 7.13 0.27 -18.27
C VAL A 115 6.68 -0.09 -16.86
N ALA A 116 5.40 -0.42 -16.75
CA ALA A 116 4.79 -1.03 -15.57
C ALA A 116 3.82 -2.12 -16.03
N GLN A 117 3.17 -2.79 -15.09
CA GLN A 117 2.31 -3.94 -15.36
C GLN A 117 0.89 -3.65 -14.90
N LYS A 118 -0.10 -3.90 -15.73
CA LYS A 118 -1.51 -3.65 -15.43
C LYS A 118 -2.30 -4.93 -15.66
N GLY A 119 -3.37 -5.16 -14.91
CA GLY A 119 -4.27 -6.28 -15.15
C GLY A 119 -4.67 -6.99 -13.86
N SER A 120 -4.82 -8.30 -13.96
CA SER A 120 -5.19 -9.17 -12.85
C SER A 120 -3.98 -9.93 -12.32
N ILE A 121 -3.88 -10.03 -11.00
CA ILE A 121 -2.81 -10.76 -10.31
C ILE A 121 -3.42 -11.56 -9.16
N THR A 122 -2.99 -12.80 -8.98
CA THR A 122 -3.45 -13.63 -7.86
C THR A 122 -2.34 -13.78 -6.82
N LEU A 123 -2.66 -13.49 -5.56
CA LEU A 123 -1.79 -13.76 -4.41
C LEU A 123 -2.29 -15.00 -3.68
N THR A 124 -1.43 -16.00 -3.52
CA THR A 124 -1.63 -17.10 -2.58
C THR A 124 -0.62 -16.98 -1.44
N LEU A 125 -1.13 -16.87 -0.22
CA LEU A 125 -0.36 -16.91 1.03
C LEU A 125 -0.62 -18.24 1.72
N THR A 126 0.44 -18.98 2.04
CA THR A 126 0.34 -20.27 2.73
C THR A 126 1.03 -20.17 4.08
N GLN A 127 0.33 -20.60 5.14
CA GLN A 127 0.91 -20.67 6.48
C GLN A 127 2.04 -21.70 6.53
N ARG A 128 3.20 -21.31 7.07
CA ARG A 128 4.39 -22.16 7.27
C ARG A 128 4.89 -22.04 8.71
N GLY A 129 4.04 -22.42 9.67
CA GLY A 129 4.37 -22.36 11.10
C GLY A 129 4.19 -20.99 11.75
N ILE A 130 3.53 -20.05 11.06
CA ILE A 130 3.08 -18.78 11.63
C ILE A 130 2.02 -19.05 12.70
N SER A 131 2.02 -18.28 13.80
CA SER A 131 0.98 -18.38 14.82
C SER A 131 -0.35 -17.83 14.28
N GLU A 132 -1.47 -18.25 14.86
CA GLU A 132 -2.78 -17.72 14.43
C GLU A 132 -2.86 -16.21 14.66
N THR A 133 -2.33 -15.71 15.78
CA THR A 133 -2.25 -14.28 16.08
C THR A 133 -1.47 -13.52 15.01
N ASP A 134 -0.28 -14.00 14.64
CA ASP A 134 0.54 -13.37 13.61
C ASP A 134 -0.12 -13.46 12.22
N TRP A 135 -0.83 -14.55 11.93
CA TRP A 135 -1.59 -14.71 10.69
C TRP A 135 -2.72 -13.71 10.59
N GLN A 136 -3.47 -13.47 11.68
CA GLN A 136 -4.51 -12.46 11.73
C GLN A 136 -3.96 -11.06 11.51
N LEU A 137 -2.82 -10.71 12.13
CA LEU A 137 -2.15 -9.43 11.90
C LEU A 137 -1.71 -9.25 10.45
N LEU A 138 -1.17 -10.29 9.82
CA LEU A 138 -0.81 -10.25 8.40
C LEU A 138 -2.03 -9.99 7.51
N LYS A 139 -3.15 -10.68 7.76
CA LYS A 139 -4.40 -10.48 7.01
C LYS A 139 -4.98 -9.07 7.22
N LEU A 140 -4.96 -8.56 8.46
CA LEU A 140 -5.37 -7.19 8.77
C LEU A 140 -4.51 -6.16 8.02
N ALA A 141 -3.19 -6.31 8.05
CA ALA A 141 -2.28 -5.43 7.32
C ALA A 141 -2.55 -5.42 5.81
N LEU A 142 -2.80 -6.59 5.22
CA LEU A 142 -3.17 -6.71 3.80
C LEU A 142 -4.49 -6.00 3.48
N ARG A 143 -5.51 -6.14 4.34
CA ARG A 143 -6.77 -5.43 4.17
C ARG A 143 -6.56 -3.92 4.14
N ILE A 144 -5.88 -3.39 5.16
CA ILE A 144 -5.63 -1.95 5.28
C ILE A 144 -4.84 -1.46 4.05
N GLN A 145 -3.81 -2.20 3.64
CA GLN A 145 -2.99 -1.85 2.49
C GLN A 145 -3.79 -1.82 1.18
N ILE A 146 -4.64 -2.82 0.94
CA ILE A 146 -5.47 -2.89 -0.28
C ILE A 146 -6.51 -1.76 -0.31
N ILE A 147 -7.11 -1.42 0.83
CA ILE A 147 -8.16 -0.39 0.91
C ILE A 147 -7.55 1.01 0.80
N HIS A 148 -6.44 1.29 1.49
CA HIS A 148 -6.00 2.67 1.70
C HIS A 148 -4.67 3.03 1.06
N ALA A 149 -3.86 2.04 0.67
CA ALA A 149 -2.50 2.26 0.22
C ALA A 149 -2.27 1.64 -1.18
N THR A 150 -1.02 1.29 -1.44
CA THR A 150 -0.47 0.81 -2.71
C THR A 150 0.40 -0.42 -2.49
N LEU A 151 0.51 -1.26 -3.52
CA LEU A 151 1.42 -2.41 -3.59
C LEU A 151 2.60 -2.13 -4.52
N GLY A 152 3.75 -2.71 -4.19
CA GLY A 152 4.96 -2.62 -4.99
C GLY A 152 5.84 -1.44 -4.62
N ALA A 153 6.55 -0.90 -5.60
CA ALA A 153 7.48 0.20 -5.49
C ALA A 153 7.03 1.36 -6.38
N LYS A 154 7.67 2.52 -6.23
CA LYS A 154 7.39 3.70 -7.06
C LYS A 154 5.94 4.20 -6.88
N ASP A 155 5.35 3.95 -5.71
CA ASP A 155 4.03 4.40 -5.29
C ASP A 155 3.95 5.92 -5.08
N GLN A 156 5.07 6.58 -4.76
CA GLN A 156 5.18 8.03 -4.84
C GLN A 156 4.99 8.57 -6.27
N PHE A 157 5.15 7.69 -7.28
CA PHE A 157 4.81 7.94 -8.67
C PHE A 157 3.46 7.33 -9.03
N GLY A 158 2.55 7.28 -8.07
CA GLY A 158 1.14 6.96 -8.20
C GLY A 158 0.77 5.60 -8.76
N LEU A 159 1.72 4.66 -8.67
CA LEU A 159 1.57 3.29 -9.09
C LEU A 159 1.08 2.41 -7.93
N GLY A 160 0.60 1.21 -8.26
CA GLY A 160 0.36 0.15 -7.28
C GLY A 160 -0.99 0.16 -6.58
N VAL A 161 -1.96 0.99 -6.97
CA VAL A 161 -3.31 0.89 -6.41
C VAL A 161 -3.95 -0.39 -6.94
N VAL A 162 -4.43 -1.23 -6.04
CA VAL A 162 -5.14 -2.47 -6.37
C VAL A 162 -6.52 -2.51 -5.72
N THR A 163 -7.37 -3.38 -6.23
CA THR A 163 -8.67 -3.73 -5.63
C THR A 163 -8.89 -5.24 -5.67
N THR A 164 -9.86 -5.73 -4.90
CA THR A 164 -10.29 -7.13 -4.85
C THR A 164 -11.80 -7.19 -4.63
N ASP A 165 -12.44 -8.22 -5.19
CA ASP A 165 -13.86 -8.51 -4.94
C ASP A 165 -14.08 -9.18 -3.58
N LYS A 166 -13.02 -9.71 -2.96
CA LYS A 166 -13.07 -10.32 -1.63
C LYS A 166 -11.79 -10.01 -0.85
N LEU A 167 -11.93 -9.21 0.19
CA LEU A 167 -10.88 -9.00 1.19
C LEU A 167 -10.70 -10.24 2.08
N PRO A 168 -9.50 -10.45 2.67
CA PRO A 168 -9.27 -11.51 3.65
C PRO A 168 -10.27 -11.47 4.81
N GLU A 169 -10.74 -12.63 5.24
CA GLU A 169 -11.54 -12.74 6.47
C GLU A 169 -10.62 -12.60 7.68
N VAL A 170 -10.98 -11.68 8.58
CA VAL A 170 -10.21 -11.32 9.76
C VAL A 170 -11.12 -11.24 10.97
N GLN A 171 -10.56 -11.55 12.15
CA GLN A 171 -11.23 -11.27 13.41
C GLN A 171 -10.92 -9.84 13.85
N PRO A 172 -11.85 -9.17 14.58
CA PRO A 172 -11.55 -7.89 15.22
C PRO A 172 -10.33 -8.01 16.13
N LEU A 173 -9.48 -6.99 16.11
CA LEU A 173 -8.39 -6.85 17.06
C LEU A 173 -8.97 -6.62 18.46
N SER A 174 -8.51 -7.37 19.46
CA SER A 174 -8.91 -7.18 20.85
C SER A 174 -7.92 -6.27 21.59
N ASP A 175 -8.39 -5.50 22.56
CA ASP A 175 -7.52 -4.66 23.41
C ASP A 175 -6.44 -5.46 24.15
N GLN A 176 -6.68 -6.75 24.42
CA GLN A 176 -5.69 -7.65 25.04
C GLN A 176 -4.43 -7.86 24.19
N MET A 177 -4.49 -7.57 22.88
CA MET A 177 -3.35 -7.65 21.97
C MET A 177 -2.51 -6.38 21.98
N LEU A 178 -3.00 -5.29 22.59
CA LEU A 178 -2.26 -4.04 22.68
C LEU A 178 -1.15 -4.15 23.72
N ARG A 179 0.02 -3.66 23.33
CA ARG A 179 1.16 -3.40 24.19
C ARG A 179 1.54 -1.93 24.05
N GLU A 180 2.57 -1.52 24.79
CA GLU A 180 3.13 -0.19 24.63
C GLU A 180 3.59 0.03 23.18
N THR A 181 3.10 1.10 22.56
CA THR A 181 3.40 1.46 21.18
C THR A 181 4.91 1.59 20.98
N LEU A 182 5.41 1.01 19.88
CA LEU A 182 6.82 1.16 19.53
C LEU A 182 7.07 2.56 18.93
N THR A 183 7.83 3.38 19.65
CA THR A 183 8.16 4.76 19.27
C THR A 183 9.53 4.89 18.58
N ASP A 184 10.30 3.80 18.54
CA ASP A 184 11.64 3.75 17.94
C ASP A 184 11.62 3.55 16.41
N ARG A 185 10.43 3.33 15.83
CA ARG A 185 10.24 2.98 14.41
C ARG A 185 8.91 3.51 13.86
N PRO A 186 8.76 3.59 12.52
CA PRO A 186 7.48 3.91 11.88
C PRO A 186 6.36 2.94 12.29
N SER A 187 5.15 3.45 12.51
CA SER A 187 3.98 2.68 12.91
C SER A 187 2.69 3.26 12.32
N LEU A 188 1.62 2.47 12.24
CA LEU A 188 0.32 2.94 11.73
C LEU A 188 -0.31 4.06 12.57
N HIS A 189 0.09 4.24 13.84
CA HIS A 189 -0.33 5.41 14.64
C HIS A 189 0.00 6.74 13.97
N ASN A 190 1.09 6.76 13.21
CA ASN A 190 1.51 7.95 12.49
C ASN A 190 1.19 7.90 11.00
N ALA A 191 0.34 6.96 10.60
CA ALA A 191 -0.16 6.88 9.24
C ALA A 191 -1.35 7.83 9.05
N PHE A 192 -1.55 8.23 7.80
CA PHE A 192 -2.76 8.91 7.37
C PHE A 192 -3.15 8.40 5.99
N PHE A 193 -4.44 8.44 5.71
CA PHE A 193 -5.01 7.99 4.45
C PHE A 193 -6.11 8.96 4.01
N ALA A 194 -6.14 9.28 2.73
CA ALA A 194 -7.20 10.05 2.11
C ALA A 194 -7.55 9.43 0.76
N GLU A 195 -8.84 9.28 0.50
CA GLU A 195 -9.36 8.99 -0.83
C GLU A 195 -10.15 10.21 -1.30
N ILE A 196 -9.74 10.79 -2.42
CA ILE A 196 -10.45 11.90 -3.05
C ILE A 196 -11.25 11.32 -4.19
N GLN A 197 -12.58 11.44 -4.12
CA GLN A 197 -13.48 11.02 -5.18
C GLN A 197 -13.93 12.24 -5.99
N PHE A 198 -13.88 12.07 -7.31
CA PHE A 198 -14.30 13.08 -8.27
C PHE A 198 -15.56 12.60 -8.98
N PRO A 199 -16.57 13.48 -9.16
CA PRO A 199 -17.80 13.18 -9.90
C PRO A 199 -17.57 13.22 -11.42
N CYS A 200 -16.38 12.83 -11.87
CA CYS A 200 -15.99 12.82 -13.27
C CYS A 200 -15.20 11.57 -13.61
N THR A 201 -15.20 11.22 -14.90
CA THR A 201 -14.50 10.03 -15.38
C THR A 201 -13.00 10.29 -15.34
N ALA A 202 -12.23 9.27 -14.94
CA ALA A 202 -10.77 9.35 -14.97
C ALA A 202 -10.30 9.69 -16.40
N PRO A 203 -9.22 10.48 -16.55
CA PRO A 203 -8.63 10.74 -17.86
C PRO A 203 -8.40 9.45 -18.64
N LYS A 204 -8.51 9.51 -19.97
CA LYS A 204 -8.49 8.28 -20.80
C LYS A 204 -7.11 7.63 -20.80
N THR A 205 -6.06 8.44 -20.92
CA THR A 205 -4.69 7.94 -20.99
C THR A 205 -4.06 7.86 -19.60
N LEU A 206 -3.10 6.94 -19.45
CA LEU A 206 -2.34 6.81 -18.22
C LEU A 206 -1.48 8.06 -17.96
N HIS A 207 -0.90 8.64 -19.02
CA HIS A 207 -0.21 9.92 -18.98
C HIS A 207 -1.04 11.00 -18.27
N GLN A 208 -2.24 11.25 -18.79
CA GLN A 208 -3.14 12.26 -18.24
C GLN A 208 -3.56 11.94 -16.80
N ARG A 209 -3.70 10.67 -16.44
CA ARG A 209 -4.01 10.26 -15.05
C ARG A 209 -2.86 10.54 -14.09
N ILE A 210 -1.63 10.37 -14.57
CA ILE A 210 -0.41 10.64 -13.81
C ILE A 210 -0.24 12.14 -13.64
N GLU A 211 -0.38 12.92 -14.71
CA GLU A 211 -0.24 14.39 -14.70
C GLU A 211 -1.36 15.10 -13.94
N ALA A 212 -2.62 14.65 -14.10
CA ALA A 212 -3.76 15.20 -13.36
C ALA A 212 -3.74 14.85 -11.88
N GLY A 213 -2.92 13.87 -11.47
CA GLY A 213 -2.67 13.60 -10.07
C GLY A 213 -2.00 14.79 -9.39
N LEU A 214 -2.26 14.97 -8.10
CA LEU A 214 -1.75 16.10 -7.29
C LEU A 214 -0.23 16.08 -7.03
N ARG A 215 0.57 15.40 -7.86
CA ARG A 215 2.00 15.20 -7.63
C ARG A 215 2.75 16.51 -7.48
N HIS A 216 2.44 17.51 -8.29
CA HIS A 216 3.13 18.80 -8.22
C HIS A 216 2.78 19.64 -6.99
N TYR A 217 1.71 19.30 -6.25
CA TYR A 217 1.22 20.09 -5.12
C TYR A 217 1.57 19.52 -3.74
N LEU A 218 1.87 18.22 -3.62
CA LEU A 218 2.19 17.59 -2.33
C LEU A 218 3.69 17.34 -2.13
N PHE A 219 4.49 17.37 -3.19
CA PHE A 219 5.94 17.43 -3.10
C PHE A 219 6.36 18.90 -3.00
N GLY A 220 6.36 19.45 -1.78
CA GLY A 220 6.98 20.75 -1.55
C GLY A 220 8.48 20.69 -1.85
N ASP A 221 9.03 21.79 -2.40
CA ASP A 221 10.47 22.04 -2.42
C ASP A 221 10.96 22.16 -0.97
N LEU A 222 11.36 21.04 -0.39
CA LEU A 222 11.98 20.98 0.93
C LEU A 222 13.45 21.29 0.74
N LYS A 223 13.74 22.58 0.55
CA LYS A 223 15.03 23.24 0.30
C LYS A 223 16.22 22.87 1.19
N ASP A 224 16.15 21.81 2.01
CA ASP A 224 17.31 21.19 2.67
C ASP A 224 17.02 19.89 3.44
N LYS A 225 15.78 19.39 3.60
CA LYS A 225 15.51 18.27 4.54
C LYS A 225 14.32 17.37 4.22
N TRP A 226 14.58 16.06 4.25
CA TRP A 226 13.69 14.88 4.34
C TRP A 226 12.46 14.91 3.41
N GLY A 227 12.61 14.36 2.20
CA GLY A 227 11.49 14.10 1.29
C GLY A 227 10.34 13.39 2.01
N SER A 228 9.19 14.05 2.11
CA SER A 228 8.03 13.49 2.78
C SER A 228 7.59 12.21 2.04
N ALA A 229 7.37 11.13 2.77
CA ALA A 229 6.83 9.88 2.23
C ALA A 229 5.31 9.92 2.12
N ILE A 230 4.85 10.92 1.39
CA ILE A 230 3.46 11.06 1.03
C ILE A 230 3.36 10.45 -0.36
N ASN A 231 2.69 9.31 -0.42
CA ASN A 231 2.41 8.60 -1.64
C ASN A 231 1.08 9.12 -2.20
N VAL A 232 1.09 9.51 -3.48
CA VAL A 232 -0.07 10.05 -4.18
C VAL A 232 -0.31 9.17 -5.41
N SER A 233 -1.45 8.48 -5.46
CA SER A 233 -1.81 7.65 -6.61
C SER A 233 -2.03 8.48 -7.88
N ALA A 234 -1.88 7.86 -9.05
CA ALA A 234 -2.50 8.39 -10.25
C ALA A 234 -4.03 8.35 -10.09
N ILE A 235 -4.75 9.19 -10.81
CA ILE A 235 -6.22 9.11 -10.84
C ILE A 235 -6.62 7.78 -11.46
N TYR A 236 -7.49 7.04 -10.80
CA TYR A 236 -8.01 5.76 -11.26
C TYR A 236 -9.53 5.77 -11.36
N PRO A 237 -10.11 5.00 -12.29
CA PRO A 237 -11.55 4.97 -12.48
C PRO A 237 -12.23 4.22 -11.32
N LEU A 238 -13.40 4.72 -10.93
CA LEU A 238 -14.37 4.05 -10.08
C LEU A 238 -15.59 3.64 -10.90
N ALA A 239 -16.59 3.02 -10.27
CA ALA A 239 -17.89 2.78 -10.88
C ALA A 239 -18.62 4.10 -11.20
N ASN A 240 -19.72 4.02 -11.95
CA ASN A 240 -20.63 5.16 -12.22
C ASN A 240 -19.97 6.40 -12.81
N ASN A 241 -18.96 6.22 -13.68
CA ASN A 241 -18.22 7.31 -14.31
C ASN A 241 -17.53 8.26 -13.32
N GLN A 242 -17.26 7.79 -12.09
CA GLN A 242 -16.48 8.50 -11.10
C GLN A 242 -14.99 8.13 -11.24
N SER A 243 -14.14 8.90 -10.57
CA SER A 243 -12.73 8.58 -10.42
C SER A 243 -12.27 8.92 -9.03
N ALA A 244 -11.11 8.38 -8.66
CA ALA A 244 -10.51 8.69 -7.37
C ALA A 244 -8.99 8.75 -7.46
N LEU A 245 -8.40 9.33 -6.42
CA LEU A 245 -6.98 9.18 -6.11
C LEU A 245 -6.82 8.89 -4.62
N ARG A 246 -5.74 8.21 -4.26
CA ARG A 246 -5.35 7.93 -2.87
C ARG A 246 -4.13 8.76 -2.51
N ILE A 247 -4.14 9.25 -1.29
CA ILE A 247 -2.99 9.87 -0.63
C ILE A 247 -2.77 9.14 0.66
N TRP A 248 -1.55 8.69 0.90
CA TRP A 248 -1.21 8.06 2.16
C TRP A 248 0.24 8.30 2.53
N GLY A 249 0.57 8.18 3.80
CA GLY A 249 1.94 8.29 4.26
C GLY A 249 2.07 7.87 5.71
N VAL A 250 3.31 7.67 6.14
CA VAL A 250 3.67 7.37 7.53
C VAL A 250 4.74 8.37 7.99
N LEU A 251 4.52 9.02 9.12
CA LEU A 251 5.38 10.09 9.62
C LEU A 251 6.01 9.72 10.96
N PRO A 252 7.32 9.49 11.08
CA PRO A 252 8.31 9.45 10.01
C PRO A 252 8.26 8.14 9.20
N HIS A 253 8.78 8.19 7.99
CA HIS A 253 8.82 7.04 7.07
C HIS A 253 10.11 6.23 7.15
N THR A 254 11.20 6.79 7.68
CA THR A 254 12.50 6.13 7.68
C THR A 254 12.63 5.16 8.85
N ARG A 255 13.21 3.98 8.58
CA ARG A 255 13.35 2.84 9.50
C ARG A 255 14.25 3.08 10.72
N GLN A 256 15.03 4.16 10.77
CA GLN A 256 15.97 4.42 11.86
C GLN A 256 16.03 5.90 12.19
N ILE A 257 15.29 6.32 13.21
CA ILE A 257 15.57 7.57 13.90
C ILE A 257 16.67 7.24 14.89
N LYS A 258 17.93 7.33 14.46
CA LYS A 258 19.07 7.02 15.34
C LYS A 258 19.01 7.93 16.58
N LYS A 259 18.62 7.32 17.71
CA LYS A 259 18.84 7.72 19.12
C LYS A 259 18.51 9.15 19.55
N SER A 260 17.66 9.86 18.82
CA SER A 260 17.17 11.17 19.25
C SER A 260 15.66 11.11 19.44
N PHE A 261 15.24 10.73 20.65
CA PHE A 261 13.85 10.88 21.11
C PHE A 261 13.32 12.30 20.81
N ARG A 262 14.21 13.31 20.88
CA ARG A 262 13.93 14.69 20.52
C ARG A 262 13.52 14.87 19.05
N ILE A 263 14.15 14.18 18.10
CA ILE A 263 13.80 14.25 16.67
C ILE A 263 12.48 13.52 16.41
N PHE A 264 12.23 12.36 17.04
CA PHE A 264 10.95 11.67 16.90
C PHE A 264 9.80 12.55 17.40
N ASN A 265 9.92 13.09 18.62
CA ASN A 265 8.91 13.99 19.18
C ASN A 265 8.74 15.25 18.33
N GLN A 266 9.81 15.77 17.74
CA GLN A 266 9.71 16.89 16.80
C GLN A 266 8.90 16.52 15.56
N ILE A 267 9.15 15.35 14.95
CA ILE A 267 8.41 14.90 13.77
C ILE A 267 6.95 14.60 14.11
N VAL A 268 6.68 13.95 15.24
CA VAL A 268 5.32 13.71 15.75
C VAL A 268 4.63 15.05 16.02
N SER A 269 5.32 16.04 16.59
CA SER A 269 4.76 17.38 16.80
C SER A 269 4.49 18.13 15.48
N GLN A 270 5.22 17.82 14.41
CA GLN A 270 5.00 18.37 13.07
C GLN A 270 3.92 17.61 12.28
N ARG A 271 3.46 16.45 12.76
CA ARG A 271 2.42 15.65 12.08
C ARG A 271 1.17 16.49 11.83
N GLU A 272 0.66 17.15 12.87
CA GLU A 272 -0.55 17.96 12.77
C GLU A 272 -0.38 19.14 11.82
N GLU A 273 0.81 19.74 11.79
CA GLU A 273 1.13 20.80 10.83
C GLU A 273 1.15 20.27 9.39
N ILE A 274 1.80 19.12 9.16
CA ILE A 274 1.84 18.46 7.84
C ILE A 274 0.43 18.10 7.39
N LEU A 275 -0.37 17.47 8.25
CA LEU A 275 -1.76 17.11 7.92
C LEU A 275 -2.61 18.34 7.65
N THR A 276 -2.45 19.41 8.44
CA THR A 276 -3.15 20.68 8.23
C THR A 276 -2.77 21.28 6.87
N ARG A 277 -1.49 21.25 6.49
CA ARG A 277 -1.02 21.70 5.17
C ARG A 277 -1.61 20.85 4.04
N ILE A 278 -1.62 19.53 4.17
CA ILE A 278 -2.22 18.63 3.17
C ILE A 278 -3.71 18.89 3.06
N LYS A 279 -4.46 18.94 4.17
CA LYS A 279 -5.89 19.24 4.18
C LYS A 279 -6.19 20.59 3.52
N THR A 280 -5.41 21.61 3.85
CA THR A 280 -5.53 22.96 3.27
C THR A 280 -5.26 22.93 1.76
N ALA A 281 -4.18 22.29 1.33
CA ALA A 281 -3.83 22.15 -0.09
C ALA A 281 -4.90 21.35 -0.86
N LEU A 282 -5.47 20.32 -0.24
CA LEU A 282 -6.52 19.51 -0.84
C LEU A 282 -7.83 20.27 -0.95
N ASN A 283 -8.19 21.09 0.04
CA ASN A 283 -9.39 21.92 -0.02
C ASN A 283 -9.25 23.06 -1.03
N ASN A 284 -8.10 23.74 -1.03
CA ASN A 284 -7.87 24.94 -1.85
C ASN A 284 -7.27 24.67 -3.24
N GLY A 285 -6.89 23.42 -3.54
CA GLY A 285 -6.22 23.05 -4.78
C GLY A 285 -7.08 23.20 -6.04
N PRO A 286 -6.45 23.29 -7.23
CA PRO A 286 -7.09 23.65 -8.51
C PRO A 286 -8.07 22.61 -9.07
N LEU A 287 -8.08 21.39 -8.53
CA LEU A 287 -9.06 20.37 -8.90
C LEU A 287 -10.41 20.69 -8.22
N SER A 288 -11.22 21.45 -8.95
CA SER A 288 -12.68 21.69 -8.94
C SER A 288 -13.44 21.73 -7.60
N THR A 289 -14.39 22.67 -7.52
CA THR A 289 -15.36 22.94 -6.43
C THR A 289 -16.34 21.80 -6.08
N GLN A 290 -16.22 20.61 -6.68
CA GLN A 290 -17.05 19.44 -6.41
C GLN A 290 -16.17 18.18 -6.26
N LYS A 291 -15.59 18.00 -5.08
CA LYS A 291 -14.85 16.78 -4.69
C LYS A 291 -15.39 16.28 -3.37
N ASP A 292 -15.56 14.97 -3.24
CA ASP A 292 -15.84 14.32 -1.97
C ASP A 292 -14.52 13.78 -1.43
N ILE A 293 -14.08 14.26 -0.27
CA ILE A 293 -12.84 13.81 0.33
C ILE A 293 -13.14 12.92 1.52
N LYS A 294 -12.86 11.63 1.35
CA LYS A 294 -12.93 10.64 2.43
C LYS A 294 -11.59 10.59 3.14
N TRP A 295 -11.53 11.28 4.26
CA TRP A 295 -10.39 11.27 5.15
C TRP A 295 -10.49 10.12 6.14
N THR A 296 -9.38 9.42 6.34
CA THR A 296 -9.27 8.39 7.36
C THR A 296 -7.93 8.54 8.04
N GLU A 297 -8.00 9.00 9.30
CA GLU A 297 -6.84 9.18 10.15
C GLU A 297 -6.86 8.13 11.23
N CYS A 298 -5.71 7.51 11.46
CA CYS A 298 -5.51 6.73 12.66
C CYS A 298 -5.26 7.71 13.81
N SER A 299 -6.16 7.80 14.79
CA SER A 299 -5.89 8.50 16.03
C SER A 299 -5.19 7.55 17.01
N GLN A 300 -4.21 8.07 17.77
CA GLN A 300 -3.47 7.28 18.75
C GLN A 300 -4.37 6.72 19.85
N GLU A 301 -5.41 7.46 20.21
CA GLU A 301 -6.32 7.12 21.32
C GLU A 301 -7.24 5.93 20.99
N ASN A 302 -7.34 5.50 19.74
CA ASN A 302 -8.25 4.40 19.38
C ASN A 302 -7.83 3.60 18.13
N ILE A 303 -6.56 3.19 18.06
CA ILE A 303 -6.04 2.33 16.98
C ILE A 303 -6.87 1.05 16.79
N VAL A 304 -7.36 0.43 17.87
CA VAL A 304 -8.15 -0.80 17.82
C VAL A 304 -9.51 -0.55 17.18
N ALA A 305 -10.29 0.43 17.65
CA ALA A 305 -11.58 0.71 17.02
C ALA A 305 -11.38 1.18 15.58
N TRP A 306 -10.32 1.94 15.28
CA TRP A 306 -10.00 2.34 13.92
C TRP A 306 -9.75 1.12 13.02
N ILE A 307 -8.84 0.20 13.40
CA ILE A 307 -8.60 -1.06 12.67
C ILE A 307 -9.90 -1.86 12.51
N ASN A 308 -10.69 -1.96 13.58
CA ASN A 308 -11.93 -2.72 13.57
C ASN A 308 -13.02 -2.06 12.71
N GLN A 309 -13.08 -0.74 12.63
CA GLN A 309 -13.94 -0.03 11.68
C GLN A 309 -13.55 -0.33 10.24
N LEU A 310 -12.25 -0.42 9.94
CA LEU A 310 -11.76 -0.84 8.62
C LEU A 310 -12.12 -2.30 8.31
N ASN A 311 -12.27 -3.15 9.32
CA ASN A 311 -12.78 -4.51 9.13
C ASN A 311 -14.27 -4.54 8.74
N LEU A 312 -15.05 -3.58 9.24
CA LEU A 312 -16.48 -3.45 8.93
C LEU A 312 -16.74 -2.83 7.55
N LEU A 313 -15.76 -2.15 6.96
CA LEU A 313 -15.86 -1.70 5.57
C LEU A 313 -15.95 -2.95 4.66
N SER A 314 -17.17 -3.18 4.18
CA SER A 314 -17.46 -4.09 3.07
C SER A 314 -16.63 -3.66 1.85
N ASN A 315 -16.29 -4.61 0.96
CA ASN A 315 -15.41 -4.34 -0.20
C ASN A 315 -15.73 -3.00 -0.88
N PRO A 316 -14.72 -2.14 -1.14
CA PRO A 316 -14.94 -0.87 -1.81
C PRO A 316 -15.52 -1.15 -3.20
N THR A 317 -16.79 -0.79 -3.37
CA THR A 317 -17.56 -0.65 -4.61
C THR A 317 -17.18 -1.69 -5.67
N THR A 318 -17.81 -2.86 -5.63
CA THR A 318 -17.76 -3.86 -6.70
C THR A 318 -17.92 -3.15 -8.04
N VAL A 319 -16.86 -3.15 -8.86
CA VAL A 319 -16.95 -2.71 -10.25
C VAL A 319 -17.91 -3.67 -10.92
N GLN A 320 -19.20 -3.34 -11.01
CA GLN A 320 -20.12 -4.08 -11.83
C GLN A 320 -19.55 -4.04 -13.25
N GLN A 321 -18.98 -5.16 -13.69
CA GLN A 321 -18.59 -5.29 -15.09
C GLN A 321 -19.84 -5.00 -15.93
N PRO A 322 -19.74 -4.19 -16.99
CA PRO A 322 -20.87 -3.97 -17.87
C PRO A 322 -21.34 -5.34 -18.35
N LYS A 323 -22.58 -5.71 -18.01
CA LYS A 323 -23.21 -6.95 -18.50
C LYS A 323 -23.05 -6.93 -20.02
N ARG A 324 -22.18 -7.78 -20.57
CA ARG A 324 -22.10 -7.97 -22.02
C ARG A 324 -23.51 -8.33 -22.48
N LYS A 325 -24.16 -7.43 -23.22
CA LYS A 325 -25.41 -7.74 -23.92
C LYS A 325 -25.08 -8.89 -24.87
N VAL A 326 -25.51 -10.10 -24.53
CA VAL A 326 -25.49 -11.23 -25.46
C VAL A 326 -26.50 -10.88 -26.55
N ILE A 327 -26.00 -10.35 -27.66
CA ILE A 327 -26.79 -10.14 -28.86
C ILE A 327 -27.09 -11.54 -29.41
N LYS A 328 -28.25 -12.10 -29.07
CA LYS A 328 -28.80 -13.27 -29.77
C LYS A 328 -29.10 -12.83 -31.20
N ARG A 329 -28.19 -13.12 -32.13
CA ARG A 329 -28.50 -13.08 -33.56
C ARG A 329 -29.58 -14.14 -33.81
N ARG A 330 -30.81 -13.70 -34.11
CA ARG A 330 -31.80 -14.55 -34.77
C ARG A 330 -31.26 -14.81 -36.18
N ILE A 331 -30.89 -16.06 -36.45
CA ILE A 331 -30.77 -16.56 -37.81
C ILE A 331 -32.20 -16.82 -38.25
N SER A 332 -32.66 -16.03 -39.22
CA SER A 332 -33.89 -16.26 -39.99
C SER A 332 -33.52 -16.79 -41.36
#